data_AF-A0AAU1PXV5-F1
#
_entry.id   AF-A0AAU1PXV5-F1
#
_cell.length_a   1.000
_cell.length_b   1.000
_cell.length_c   1.000
_cell.angle_alpha   90.00
_cell.angle_beta   90.00
_cell.angle_gamma   90.00
#
_symmetry.space_group_name_H-M   'P 1'
#
loop_
_entity.id
_entity.type
_entity.pdbx_description
1 polymer ?
#
loop_
_entity_poly.entity_id
_entity_poly.type
_entity_poly.pdbx_seq_one_letter_code
_entity_poly.pdbx_strand_id
1 'polypeptide(L)'
;MHACLRVFDAVGDPDAMSSADLVTCLRDLPGVAEGRWRYADLTQARLAQLLAPYEVSTRDVTLPDGRRRKSYRRGALLAALPACPC
;
A
#
# COMPACT_ATOMS: atom_id res chain seq x y z
N MET A 1 -1.83 7.07 3.69
CA MET A 1 -1.51 5.95 4.62
C MET A 1 -2.72 5.12 5.05
N HIS A 2 -3.77 5.75 5.59
CA HIS A 2 -4.93 5.09 6.19
C HIS A 2 -5.64 4.08 5.30
N ALA A 3 -5.82 4.37 4.01
CA ALA A 3 -6.44 3.44 3.06
C ALA A 3 -5.61 2.16 2.88
N CYS A 4 -4.28 2.27 2.87
CA CYS A 4 -3.40 1.09 2.77
C CYS A 4 -3.52 0.22 4.02
N LEU A 5 -3.46 0.81 5.22
CA LEU A 5 -3.62 0.05 6.47
C LEU A 5 -4.99 -0.63 6.56
N ARG A 6 -6.08 0.04 6.15
CA ARG A 6 -7.41 -0.59 6.07
C ARG A 6 -7.45 -1.80 5.14
N VAL A 7 -6.72 -1.76 4.02
CA VAL A 7 -6.60 -2.92 3.13
C VAL A 7 -5.86 -4.06 3.81
N PHE A 8 -4.78 -3.78 4.56
CA PHE A 8 -4.09 -4.79 5.35
C PHE A 8 -5.00 -5.42 6.39
N ASP A 9 -5.75 -4.61 7.15
CA ASP A 9 -6.68 -5.11 8.16
C ASP A 9 -7.79 -5.97 7.51
N ALA A 10 -8.31 -5.57 6.34
CA ALA A 10 -9.36 -6.29 5.62
C ALA A 10 -8.95 -7.67 5.08
N VAL A 11 -7.66 -7.88 4.80
CA VAL A 11 -7.15 -9.17 4.31
C VAL A 11 -6.60 -10.07 5.43
N GLY A 12 -6.77 -9.67 6.70
CA GLY A 12 -6.31 -10.45 7.86
C GLY A 12 -4.90 -10.12 8.34
N ASP A 13 -4.46 -8.87 8.21
CA ASP A 13 -3.24 -8.32 8.82
C ASP A 13 -1.91 -9.02 8.46
N PRO A 14 -1.62 -9.26 7.18
CA PRO A 14 -0.32 -9.82 6.80
C PRO A 14 0.82 -8.82 7.10
N ASP A 15 2.01 -9.33 7.44
CA ASP A 15 3.19 -8.49 7.66
C ASP A 15 3.63 -7.74 6.39
N ALA A 16 3.40 -8.33 5.22
CA ALA A 16 3.72 -7.74 3.93
C ALA A 16 2.67 -8.12 2.87
N MET A 17 2.45 -7.20 1.94
CA MET A 17 1.55 -7.39 0.81
C MET A 17 2.25 -6.95 -0.48
N SER A 18 2.08 -7.71 -1.57
CA SER A 18 2.66 -7.33 -2.85
C SER A 18 2.08 -6.00 -3.34
N SER A 19 2.86 -5.22 -4.06
CA SER A 19 2.40 -3.95 -4.64
C SER A 19 1.21 -4.15 -5.57
N ALA A 20 1.17 -5.27 -6.29
CA ALA A 20 0.07 -5.64 -7.18
C ALA A 20 -1.23 -5.91 -6.41
N ASP A 21 -1.16 -6.70 -5.34
CA ASP A 21 -2.33 -7.04 -4.53
C ASP A 21 -2.85 -5.80 -3.80
N LEU A 22 -1.95 -4.99 -3.23
CA LEU A 22 -2.32 -3.75 -2.55
C LEU A 22 -3.03 -2.78 -3.48
N VAL A 23 -2.53 -2.58 -4.70
CA VAL A 23 -3.22 -1.73 -5.70
C VAL A 23 -4.56 -2.32 -6.10
N THR A 24 -4.66 -3.64 -6.25
CA THR A 24 -5.92 -4.30 -6.61
C THR A 24 -6.98 -4.04 -5.55
N CYS A 25 -6.67 -4.28 -4.27
CA CYS A 25 -7.61 -4.01 -3.18
C CYS A 25 -7.91 -2.52 -3.01
N LEU A 26 -6.93 -1.63 -3.23
CA LEU A 26 -7.17 -0.20 -3.17
C LEU A 26 -8.15 0.27 -4.26
N ARG A 27 -8.09 -0.31 -5.47
CA ARG A 27 -8.99 0.04 -6.59
C ARG A 27 -10.47 -0.22 -6.30
N ASP A 28 -10.75 -1.20 -5.45
CA ASP A 28 -12.12 -1.54 -5.06
C ASP A 28 -12.71 -0.56 -4.04
N LEU A 29 -11.89 0.33 -3.45
CA LEU A 29 -12.37 1.34 -2.52
C LEU A 29 -12.99 2.54 -3.26
N PRO A 30 -14.12 3.09 -2.78
CA PRO A 30 -14.66 4.32 -3.30
C PRO A 30 -13.76 5.50 -2.92
N GLY A 31 -13.65 6.49 -3.82
CA GLY A 31 -13.00 7.77 -3.56
C GLY A 31 -11.68 8.00 -4.30
N VAL A 32 -10.88 8.91 -3.74
CA VAL A 32 -9.61 9.35 -4.31
C VAL A 32 -8.49 9.22 -3.30
N ALA A 33 -7.29 8.88 -3.78
CA ALA A 33 -6.05 8.91 -3.03
C ALA A 33 -5.50 10.35 -3.02
N GLU A 34 -5.31 10.92 -1.82
CA GLU A 34 -4.71 12.25 -1.59
C GLU A 34 -5.37 13.37 -2.44
N GLY A 35 -6.68 13.27 -2.70
CA GLY A 35 -7.41 14.23 -3.54
C GLY A 35 -6.99 14.27 -5.02
N ARG A 36 -6.00 13.47 -5.44
CA ARG A 36 -5.34 13.60 -6.75
C ARG A 36 -5.77 12.52 -7.74
N TRP A 37 -5.92 11.27 -7.29
CA TRP A 37 -6.22 10.14 -8.18
C TRP A 37 -7.38 9.33 -7.67
N ARG A 38 -8.32 8.96 -8.54
CA ARG A 38 -9.34 7.96 -8.20
C ARG A 38 -8.66 6.65 -7.87
N TYR A 39 -9.14 5.98 -6.82
CA TYR A 39 -8.61 4.68 -6.44
C TYR A 39 -8.71 3.66 -7.58
N ALA A 40 -9.81 3.69 -8.35
CA ALA A 40 -10.01 2.85 -9.53
C ALA A 40 -8.88 2.96 -10.58
N ASP A 41 -8.24 4.13 -10.70
CA ASP A 41 -7.18 4.39 -11.67
C ASP A 41 -5.77 4.23 -11.07
N LEU A 42 -5.67 3.73 -9.83
CA LEU A 42 -4.40 3.62 -9.14
C LEU A 42 -3.51 2.58 -9.82
N THR A 43 -2.22 2.86 -9.99
CA THR A 43 -1.23 1.91 -10.50
C THR A 43 -0.14 1.71 -9.45
N GLN A 44 0.69 0.67 -9.59
CA GLN A 44 1.82 0.46 -8.67
C GLN A 44 2.78 1.66 -8.66
N ALA A 45 3.04 2.27 -9.82
CA ALA A 45 3.87 3.46 -9.93
C ALA A 45 3.24 4.68 -9.24
N ARG A 46 1.92 4.88 -9.42
CA ARG A 46 1.19 5.98 -8.74
C ARG A 46 1.17 5.78 -7.23
N LEU A 47 0.95 4.56 -6.76
CA LEU A 47 1.03 4.23 -5.34
C LEU A 47 2.43 4.51 -4.77
N ALA A 48 3.49 4.13 -5.49
CA ALA A 48 4.85 4.45 -5.08
C ALA A 48 5.09 5.97 -4.98
N GLN A 49 4.55 6.76 -5.92
CA GLN A 49 4.63 8.22 -5.86
C GLN A 49 3.86 8.81 -4.68
N LEU A 50 2.70 8.24 -4.31
CA LEU A 50 1.95 8.68 -3.12
C LEU A 50 2.70 8.40 -1.82
N LEU A 51 3.45 7.31 -1.78
CA LEU A 51 4.13 6.83 -0.57
C LEU A 51 5.56 7.38 -0.43
N ALA A 52 6.17 7.84 -1.53
CA ALA A 52 7.53 8.39 -1.54
C ALA A 52 7.77 9.54 -0.56
N PRO A 53 6.85 10.53 -0.38
CA PRO A 53 7.04 11.61 0.59
C PRO A 53 7.13 11.13 2.05
N TYR A 54 6.62 9.93 2.34
CA TYR A 54 6.63 9.33 3.66
C TYR A 54 7.73 8.27 3.82
N GLU A 55 8.70 8.23 2.89
CA GLU A 55 9.82 7.28 2.86
C GLU A 55 9.40 5.80 2.81
N VAL A 56 8.13 5.53 2.46
CA VAL A 56 7.62 4.17 2.29
C VAL A 56 7.88 3.70 0.87
N SER A 57 8.72 2.66 0.76
CA SER A 57 9.08 2.04 -0.52
C SER A 57 8.85 0.53 -0.49
N THR A 58 8.69 -0.07 -1.67
CA THR A 58 8.59 -1.53 -1.80
C THR A 58 9.93 -2.20 -1.51
N ARG A 59 9.91 -3.34 -0.82
CA ARG A 59 11.06 -4.23 -0.68
C ARG A 59 10.79 -5.58 -1.34
N ASP A 60 11.85 -6.27 -1.75
CA ASP A 60 11.71 -7.66 -2.17
C ASP A 60 11.40 -8.51 -0.94
N VAL A 61 10.22 -9.12 -0.93
CA VAL A 61 9.77 -10.03 0.12
C VAL A 61 9.44 -11.37 -0.51
N THR A 62 9.96 -12.45 0.07
CA THR A 62 9.52 -13.80 -0.27
C THR A 62 8.17 -14.03 0.39
N LEU A 63 7.12 -14.12 -0.42
CA LEU A 63 5.77 -14.42 0.06
C LEU A 63 5.63 -15.93 0.36
N PRO A 64 4.54 -16.37 1.02
CA PRO A 64 4.32 -17.78 1.35
C PRO A 64 4.34 -18.74 0.15
N ASP A 65 4.11 -18.22 -1.07
CA ASP A 65 4.22 -18.96 -2.33
C ASP A 65 5.68 -19.21 -2.79
N GLY A 66 6.66 -18.77 -2.00
CA GLY A 66 8.10 -18.88 -2.28
C GLY A 66 8.60 -17.87 -3.32
N ARG A 67 7.74 -17.03 -3.89
CA ARG A 67 8.12 -16.05 -4.91
C ARG A 67 8.51 -14.74 -4.28
N ARG A 68 9.60 -14.16 -4.78
CA ARG A 68 10.01 -12.80 -4.41
C ARG A 68 9.19 -11.80 -5.21
N ARG A 69 8.55 -10.86 -4.50
CA ARG A 69 7.78 -9.77 -5.11
C ARG A 69 8.08 -8.45 -4.42
N LYS A 70 7.98 -7.36 -5.17
CA LYS A 70 7.98 -6.00 -4.63
C LYS A 70 6.76 -5.81 -3.74
N SER A 71 7.00 -5.63 -2.46
CA SER A 71 5.96 -5.66 -1.42
C SER A 71 6.12 -4.50 -0.46
N TYR A 72 4.99 -4.02 0.05
CA TYR A 72 4.95 -3.07 1.16
C TYR A 72 4.84 -3.84 2.47
N ARG A 73 5.58 -3.41 3.49
CA ARG A 73 5.46 -3.95 4.85
C ARG A 73 4.48 -3.14 5.65
N ARG A 74 3.59 -3.81 6.39
CA ARG A 74 2.63 -3.17 7.30
C ARG A 74 3.36 -2.28 8.31
N GLY A 75 4.45 -2.78 8.90
CA GLY A 75 5.27 -2.02 9.84
C GLY A 75 5.86 -0.72 9.27
N ALA A 76 6.19 -0.68 7.97
CA ALA A 76 6.68 0.55 7.34
C ALA A 76 5.56 1.59 7.17
N LEU A 77 4.36 1.14 6.81
CA LEU A 77 3.17 2.00 6.72
C LEU A 77 2.77 2.54 8.10
N LEU A 78 2.83 1.71 9.15
CA LEU A 78 2.57 2.13 10.53
C LEU A 78 3.59 3.17 11.02
N ALA A 79 4.88 2.93 10.77
CA ALA A 79 5.94 3.86 11.16
C ALA A 79 5.79 5.22 10.48
N ALA A 80 5.27 5.24 9.25
CA ALA A 80 5.03 6.45 8.48
C ALA A 80 3.68 7.12 8.78
N LEU A 81 2.76 6.46 9.49
CA LEU A 81 1.43 6.98 9.82
C LEU A 81 1.45 8.35 10.53
N PRO A 82 2.34 8.62 11.51
CA PRO A 82 2.41 9.93 12.16
C PRO A 82 2.82 11.07 11.23
N ALA A 83 3.50 10.78 10.12
CA ALA A 83 3.92 11.77 9.12
C ALA A 83 2.84 12.03 8.06
N CYS A 84 1.78 11.22 8.00
CA CYS A 84 0.68 11.37 7.06
C CYS A 84 -0.39 12.30 7.67
N PRO A 85 -0.59 13.52 7.14
CA PRO A 85 -1.74 14.33 7.53
C PRO A 85 -3.03 13.54 7.23
N CYS A 86 -3.99 13.63 8.15
CA CYS A 86 -5.25 12.88 8.11
C CYS A 86 -6.23 13.40 7.06
#